data_AF-A0ABD0SNS6-F1
#
_entry.id   AF-A0ABD0SNS6-F1
#
_cell.length_a   1.000
_cell.length_b   1.000
_cell.length_c   1.000
_cell.angle_alpha   90.00
_cell.angle_beta   90.00
_cell.angle_gamma   90.00
#
_symmetry.space_group_name_H-M   'P 1'
#
loop_
_entity.id
_entity.type
_entity.pdbx_description
1 polymer ?
#
loop_
_entity_poly.entity_id
_entity_poly.type
_entity_poly.pdbx_seq_one_letter_code
_entity_poly.pdbx_strand_id
1 'polypeptide(L)'
;MANYITNNSQCFQGTRFAISTFLNDKERKERQFLREEMIKARKKGMHAVIRNNQLIVDGKRVNMKNNGHENLQKNNIAYEPRENQPVNQDVNTTIQPETTNHLFRKHRPTI
;
A
#
# COMPACT_ATOMS: atom_id res chain seq x y z
N MET A 1 0.56 -14.39 22.34
CA MET A 1 1.53 -13.37 21.87
C MET A 1 1.19 -12.81 20.49
N ALA A 2 1.01 -13.64 19.44
CA ALA A 2 0.66 -13.15 18.10
C ALA A 2 -0.56 -12.21 18.08
N ASN A 3 -1.66 -12.59 18.75
CA ASN A 3 -2.86 -11.75 18.85
C ASN A 3 -2.61 -10.38 19.51
N TYR A 4 -1.71 -10.32 20.50
CA TYR A 4 -1.34 -9.06 21.14
C TYR A 4 -0.64 -8.13 20.15
N ILE A 5 0.30 -8.69 19.37
CA ILE A 5 1.07 -7.93 18.38
C ILE A 5 0.16 -7.45 17.23
N THR A 6 -0.78 -8.28 16.77
CA THR A 6 -1.72 -7.90 15.70
C THR A 6 -2.66 -6.78 16.16
N ASN A 7 -3.23 -6.90 17.36
CA ASN A 7 -4.20 -5.94 17.88
C ASN A 7 -3.55 -4.60 18.28
N ASN A 8 -2.29 -4.63 18.70
CA ASN A 8 -1.52 -3.44 19.07
C ASN A 8 -0.52 -3.02 17.99
N SER A 9 -0.74 -3.41 16.73
CA SER A 9 0.19 -3.18 15.62
C SER A 9 0.59 -1.70 15.44
N GLN A 10 -0.32 -0.77 15.74
CA GLN A 10 -0.08 0.67 15.72
C GLN A 10 1.06 1.11 16.66
N CYS A 11 1.17 0.48 17.84
CA CYS A 11 2.22 0.80 18.82
C CYS A 11 3.63 0.43 18.33
N PHE A 12 3.72 -0.43 17.30
CA PHE A 12 4.99 -0.87 16.72
C PHE A 12 5.37 -0.08 15.45
N GLN A 13 4.63 0.98 15.10
CA GLN A 13 4.98 1.83 13.98
C GLN A 13 6.36 2.48 14.18
N GLY A 14 7.26 2.35 13.19
CA GLY A 14 8.63 2.87 13.26
C GLY A 14 9.66 1.92 13.87
N THR A 15 9.24 0.81 14.50
CA THR A 15 10.16 -0.17 15.12
C THR A 15 10.82 -1.12 14.12
N ARG A 16 10.52 -1.00 12.82
CA ARG A 16 10.87 -1.96 11.74
C ARG A 16 10.28 -3.36 11.92
N PHE A 17 9.46 -3.58 12.95
CA PHE A 17 8.71 -4.80 13.11
C PHE A 17 7.60 -4.87 12.06
N ALA A 18 7.49 -5.99 11.35
CA ALA A 18 6.50 -6.19 10.29
C ALA A 18 5.71 -7.47 10.54
N ILE A 19 4.39 -7.37 10.38
CA ILE A 19 3.47 -8.50 10.47
C ILE A 19 3.10 -8.90 9.05
N SER A 20 3.21 -10.19 8.74
CA SER A 20 2.76 -10.76 7.47
C SER A 20 1.96 -12.02 7.71
N THR A 21 1.05 -12.32 6.77
CA THR A 21 0.33 -13.58 6.77
C THR A 21 1.30 -14.71 6.44
N PHE A 22 1.24 -15.80 7.20
CA PHE A 22 1.95 -17.02 6.84
C PHE A 22 1.44 -17.54 5.50
N LEU A 23 2.38 -17.89 4.61
CA LEU A 23 2.09 -18.43 3.28
C LEU A 23 2.84 -19.74 3.10
N ASN A 24 2.17 -20.72 2.51
CA ASN A 24 2.77 -21.99 2.13
C ASN A 24 3.77 -21.77 0.97
N ASP A 25 4.70 -22.72 0.75
CA ASP A 25 5.77 -22.54 -0.25
C ASP A 25 5.23 -22.30 -1.66
N LYS A 26 4.13 -22.97 -2.02
CA LYS A 26 3.42 -22.74 -3.29
C LYS A 26 2.90 -21.30 -3.39
N GLU A 27 2.22 -20.83 -2.35
CA GLU A 27 1.64 -19.48 -2.29
C GLU A 27 2.72 -18.41 -2.28
N ARG A 28 3.88 -18.67 -1.66
CA ARG A 28 5.04 -17.75 -1.74
C ARG A 28 5.54 -17.59 -3.17
N LYS A 29 5.63 -18.68 -3.94
CA LYS A 29 6.02 -18.64 -5.36
C LYS A 29 5.00 -17.85 -6.19
N GLU A 30 3.72 -18.11 -6.00
CA GLU A 30 2.65 -17.35 -6.67
C GLU A 30 2.72 -15.86 -6.32
N ARG A 31 2.93 -15.54 -5.04
CA ARG A 31 3.04 -14.15 -4.59
C ARG A 31 4.28 -13.44 -5.12
N GLN A 32 5.38 -14.16 -5.30
CA GLN A 32 6.57 -13.62 -5.96
C GLN A 32 6.26 -13.22 -7.40
N PHE A 33 5.57 -14.08 -8.15
CA PHE A 33 5.15 -13.77 -9.51
C PHE A 33 4.22 -12.53 -9.57
N LEU A 34 3.22 -12.46 -8.68
CA LEU A 34 2.35 -11.29 -8.56
C LEU A 34 3.14 -10.01 -8.24
N ARG A 35 4.20 -10.12 -7.43
CA ARG A 35 5.06 -8.99 -7.06
C ARG A 35 5.82 -8.45 -8.27
N GLU A 36 6.33 -9.32 -9.12
CA GLU A 36 7.02 -8.93 -10.35
C GLU A 36 6.08 -8.18 -11.30
N GLU A 37 4.87 -8.69 -11.50
CA GLU A 37 3.84 -8.05 -12.32
C GLU A 37 3.37 -6.71 -11.73
N MET A 38 3.21 -6.64 -10.41
CA MET A 38 2.91 -5.39 -9.70
C MET A 38 4.00 -4.34 -9.95
N ILE A 39 5.29 -4.73 -9.91
CA ILE A 39 6.41 -3.82 -10.17
C ILE A 39 6.37 -3.33 -11.62
N LYS A 40 6.10 -4.21 -12.59
CA LYS A 40 5.95 -3.83 -14.01
C LYS A 40 4.82 -2.82 -14.19
N ALA A 41 3.66 -3.04 -13.55
CA ALA A 41 2.53 -2.13 -13.60
C ALA A 41 2.85 -0.75 -13.00
N ARG A 42 3.53 -0.72 -11.85
CA ARG A 42 3.95 0.55 -11.21
C ARG A 42 4.98 1.30 -12.04
N LYS A 43 5.93 0.61 -12.69
CA LYS A 43 6.88 1.22 -13.62
C LYS A 43 6.19 1.90 -14.81
N LYS A 44 5.01 1.42 -15.20
CA LYS A 44 4.16 2.03 -16.24
C LYS A 44 3.27 3.16 -15.72
N GLY A 45 3.37 3.53 -14.44
CA GLY A 45 2.57 4.59 -13.82
C GLY A 45 1.20 4.15 -13.29
N MET A 46 0.87 2.85 -13.32
CA MET A 46 -0.41 2.34 -12.82
C MET A 46 -0.37 2.09 -11.30
N HIS A 47 -1.50 2.28 -10.62
CA HIS A 47 -1.65 1.97 -9.20
C HIS A 47 -1.90 0.47 -9.01
N ALA A 48 -0.83 -0.28 -8.72
CA ALA A 48 -0.91 -1.72 -8.49
C ALA A 48 -0.66 -2.11 -7.03
N VAL A 49 -1.51 -2.98 -6.47
CA VAL A 49 -1.42 -3.49 -5.08
C VAL A 49 -1.80 -4.97 -5.04
N ILE A 50 -1.12 -5.74 -4.19
CA ILE A 50 -1.48 -7.14 -3.91
C ILE A 50 -2.27 -7.20 -2.61
N ARG A 51 -3.51 -7.72 -2.67
CA ARG A 51 -4.35 -8.00 -1.50
C ARG A 51 -4.86 -9.43 -1.57
N ASN A 52 -4.84 -10.18 -0.47
CA ASN A 52 -5.34 -11.56 -0.40
C ASN A 52 -4.83 -12.48 -1.54
N ASN A 53 -3.53 -12.36 -1.86
CA ASN A 53 -2.88 -13.10 -2.94
C ASN A 53 -3.48 -12.83 -4.34
N GLN A 54 -4.06 -11.65 -4.56
CA GLN A 54 -4.59 -11.18 -5.84
C GLN A 54 -3.95 -9.84 -6.21
N LEU A 55 -3.60 -9.67 -7.48
CA LEU A 55 -3.10 -8.40 -8.00
C LEU A 55 -4.28 -7.51 -8.43
N ILE A 56 -4.30 -6.29 -7.91
CA ILE A 56 -5.28 -5.25 -8.25
C ILE A 56 -4.52 -4.11 -8.91
N VAL A 57 -4.90 -3.73 -10.13
CA VAL A 57 -4.32 -2.62 -10.89
C VAL A 57 -5.43 -1.62 -11.20
N ASP A 58 -5.25 -0.37 -10.78
CA ASP A 58 -6.23 0.73 -10.93
C ASP A 58 -7.66 0.33 -10.50
N GLY A 59 -7.74 -0.38 -9.37
CA GLY A 59 -9.00 -0.86 -8.79
C GLY A 59 -9.57 -2.12 -9.45
N LYS A 60 -8.96 -2.64 -10.51
CA LYS A 60 -9.43 -3.84 -11.22
C LYS A 60 -8.59 -5.07 -10.85
N ARG A 61 -9.25 -6.19 -10.58
CA ARG A 61 -8.58 -7.46 -10.29
C ARG A 61 -8.02 -8.05 -11.59
N VAL A 62 -6.73 -8.38 -11.56
CA VAL A 62 -6.08 -9.08 -12.67
C VAL A 62 -6.17 -10.57 -12.41
N ASN A 63 -7.02 -11.26 -13.18
CA ASN A 63 -7.06 -12.72 -13.16
C ASN A 63 -5.87 -13.24 -13.96
N MET A 64 -4.84 -13.72 -13.27
CA MET A 64 -3.66 -14.36 -13.88
C MET A 64 -3.94 -15.76 -14.44
N LYS A 65 -5.22 -16.17 -14.52
CA LYS A 65 -5.61 -17.46 -15.09
C LYS A 65 -5.65 -17.32 -16.61
N ASN A 66 -4.49 -17.61 -17.20
CA ASN A 66 -4.27 -17.90 -18.63
C ASN A 66 -4.37 -16.71 -19.58
N ASN A 67 -3.33 -16.57 -20.40
CA ASN A 67 -3.37 -15.87 -21.67
C ASN A 67 -4.61 -16.32 -22.47
N GLY A 68 -5.55 -15.40 -22.69
CA GLY A 68 -6.73 -15.67 -23.49
C GLY A 68 -7.95 -14.94 -22.95
N HIS A 69 -8.31 -13.86 -23.63
CA HIS A 69 -9.54 -13.08 -23.47
C HIS A 69 -9.66 -12.15 -22.27
N GLU A 70 -9.47 -10.87 -22.61
CA GLU A 70 -10.20 -9.73 -22.08
C GLU A 70 -11.60 -10.13 -21.57
N ASN A 71 -11.78 -10.09 -20.25
CA ASN A 71 -13.09 -9.90 -19.67
C ASN A 71 -12.94 -9.00 -18.45
N LEU A 72 -13.02 -7.70 -18.74
CA LEU A 72 -13.34 -6.64 -17.79
C LEU A 72 -14.74 -6.92 -17.21
N GLN A 73 -14.84 -7.89 -16.29
CA GLN A 73 -16.05 -8.06 -15.51
C GLN A 73 -16.18 -6.87 -14.55
N LYS A 74 -17.04 -5.91 -14.94
CA LYS A 74 -17.65 -4.93 -14.05
C LYS A 74 -18.48 -5.68 -13.00
N ASN A 75 -17.85 -6.09 -11.89
CA ASN A 75 -18.57 -6.69 -10.77
C ASN A 75 -18.39 -5.86 -9.51
N ASN A 76 -19.49 -5.16 -9.18
CA ASN A 76 -19.93 -4.62 -7.90
C ASN A 76 -18.88 -4.47 -6.79
N ILE A 77 -18.56 -3.21 -6.53
CA ILE A 77 -17.79 -2.75 -5.37
C ILE A 77 -18.62 -3.05 -4.12
N ALA A 78 -18.30 -4.14 -3.41
CA ALA A 78 -18.65 -4.25 -2.00
C ALA A 78 -17.77 -3.23 -1.25
N TYR A 79 -18.34 -2.07 -0.95
CA TYR A 79 -17.79 -1.16 0.06
C TYR A 79 -17.90 -1.90 1.40
N GLU A 80 -16.77 -2.34 1.96
CA GLU A 80 -16.73 -2.56 3.41
C GLU A 80 -16.92 -1.20 4.10
N PRO A 81 -17.78 -1.12 5.14
CA PRO A 81 -17.97 0.12 5.86
C PRO A 81 -16.65 0.48 6.58
N ARG A 82 -16.06 1.62 6.20
CA ARG A 82 -15.06 2.29 7.04
C ARG A 82 -15.80 2.77 8.29
N GLU A 83 -15.57 2.10 9.41
CA GLU A 83 -15.95 2.62 10.72
C GLU A 83 -15.30 4.01 10.91
N ASN A 84 -16.17 5.02 10.92
CA ASN A 84 -16.07 6.32 11.60
C ASN A 84 -14.65 6.80 11.94
N GLN A 85 -13.99 7.48 11.00
CA GLN A 85 -13.01 8.51 11.37
C GLN A 85 -13.77 9.81 11.68
N PRO A 86 -13.54 10.46 12.84
CA PRO A 86 -14.12 11.76 13.11
C PRO A 86 -13.55 12.81 12.14
N VAL A 87 -14.47 13.42 11.39
CA VAL A 87 -14.23 14.63 10.59
C VAL A 87 -14.09 15.80 11.57
N ASN A 88 -12.86 16.22 11.86
CA ASN A 88 -12.64 17.57 12.36
C ASN A 88 -12.54 18.50 11.14
N GLN A 89 -13.69 18.99 10.69
CA GLN A 89 -13.73 20.30 10.05
C GLN A 89 -13.48 21.31 11.15
N ASP A 90 -12.50 22.21 10.96
CA ASP A 90 -12.72 23.62 11.25
C ASP A 90 -11.61 24.54 10.70
N VAL A 91 -12.11 25.51 9.93
CA VAL A 91 -11.72 26.92 9.87
C VAL A 91 -10.57 27.37 8.95
N ASN A 92 -10.97 28.25 8.03
CA ASN A 92 -10.17 29.10 7.15
C ASN A 92 -9.12 29.91 7.92
N THR A 93 -7.88 29.90 7.42
CA THR A 93 -6.96 31.04 7.57
C THR A 93 -6.19 31.25 6.27
N THR A 94 -6.59 32.28 5.53
CA THR A 94 -5.77 32.93 4.49
C THR A 94 -4.57 33.60 5.18
N ILE A 95 -3.32 33.28 4.82
CA ILE A 95 -2.12 34.16 4.81
C ILE A 95 -0.99 33.45 4.04
N GLN A 96 -0.56 34.11 2.94
CA GLN A 96 0.73 34.20 2.22
C GLN A 96 1.82 33.08 2.20
N PRO A 97 2.63 33.00 1.12
CA PRO A 97 3.73 32.04 0.98
C PRO A 97 5.04 32.58 1.57
N GLU A 98 5.62 31.88 2.54
CA GLU A 98 7.00 32.14 2.99
C GLU A 98 7.95 31.03 2.53
N THR A 99 8.94 31.45 1.75
CA THR A 99 10.10 30.70 1.32
C THR A 99 10.99 30.35 2.51
N THR A 100 11.08 29.07 2.88
CA THR A 100 12.09 28.60 3.85
C THR A 100 13.06 27.63 3.20
N ASN A 101 14.28 28.14 3.01
CA ASN A 101 15.47 27.46 2.54
C ASN A 101 15.74 26.15 3.32
N HIS A 102 15.69 24.99 2.65
CA HIS A 102 16.18 23.73 3.21
C HIS A 102 17.71 23.67 3.21
N LEU A 103 18.35 24.44 4.08
CA LEU A 103 19.80 24.43 4.33
C LEU A 103 20.17 23.33 5.35
N PHE A 104 19.77 22.08 5.11
CA PHE A 104 20.09 20.93 5.98
C PHE A 104 21.05 19.93 5.34
N ARG A 105 21.99 20.41 4.52
CA ARG A 105 23.15 19.62 4.08
C ARG A 105 24.42 20.16 4.73
N LYS A 106 24.46 20.15 6.06
CA LYS A 106 25.69 20.40 6.82
C LYS A 106 26.62 19.19 6.65
N HIS A 107 27.77 19.46 6.05
CA HIS A 107 28.92 18.59 5.89
C HIS A 107 29.35 17.97 7.22
N ARG A 108 29.68 16.67 7.22
CA ARG A 108 30.42 16.05 8.32
C ARG A 108 31.90 16.45 8.21
N PRO A 109 32.57 16.88 9.29
CA PRO A 109 34.01 16.91 9.31
C PRO A 109 34.52 15.47 9.50
N THR A 110 35.40 15.03 8.61
CA THR A 110 36.24 13.84 8.81
C THR A 110 37.34 14.21 9.81
N ILE A 111 37.44 13.44 10.90
CA ILE A 111 38.65 13.37 11.74
C ILE A 111 39.57 12.34 11.12
#